data_AF-A0A1Q9DHJ7-F1
#
_entry.id   AF-A0A1Q9DHJ7-F1
#
_cell.length_a   1.000
_cell.length_b   1.000
_cell.length_c   1.000
_cell.angle_alpha   90.00
_cell.angle_beta   90.00
_cell.angle_gamma   90.00
#
_symmetry.space_group_name_H-M   'P 1'
#
loop_
_entity.id
_entity.type
_entity.pdbx_description
1 polymer ?
#
loop_
_entity_poly.entity_id
_entity_poly.type
_entity_poly.pdbx_seq_one_letter_code
_entity_poly.pdbx_strand_id
1 'polypeptide(L)'
;MALESCSLKDWLISLDDSGFLVQYHDSIASKLDSVAQIVETYAKDSGEVDPQFFDDAGITKLGHRRLFQKWFRENCFVGGLWVARYKAGSAKLAR
;
A
#
# COMPACT_ATOMS: atom_id res chain seq x y z
N MET A 1 11.87 -1.29 -8.96
CA MET A 1 12.23 -0.26 -7.96
C MET A 1 12.18 -0.89 -6.59
N ALA A 2 13.22 -0.74 -5.78
CA ALA A 2 13.18 -1.22 -4.40
C ALA A 2 12.24 -0.29 -3.59
N LEU A 3 11.17 -0.84 -3.02
CA LEU A 3 10.19 -0.10 -2.19
C LEU A 3 10.81 0.48 -0.91
N GLU A 4 12.07 0.13 -0.59
CA GLU A 4 12.74 0.47 0.67
C GLU A 4 13.33 1.88 0.74
N SER A 5 13.33 2.63 -0.37
CA SER A 5 13.96 3.96 -0.44
C SER A 5 13.04 5.06 -0.95
N CYS A 6 11.76 4.74 -1.19
CA CYS A 6 10.76 5.70 -1.64
C CYS A 6 9.96 6.18 -0.43
N SER A 7 9.91 7.49 -0.18
CA SER A 7 9.10 8.03 0.92
C SER A 7 7.61 7.80 0.65
N LEU A 8 6.76 7.86 1.69
CA LEU A 8 5.30 7.79 1.50
C LEU A 8 4.80 8.85 0.52
N LYS A 9 5.41 10.04 0.52
CA LYS A 9 5.09 11.11 -0.41
C LYS A 9 5.46 10.73 -1.86
N ASP A 10 6.66 10.21 -2.07
CA ASP A 10 7.11 9.79 -3.41
C ASP A 10 6.26 8.64 -3.94
N TRP A 11 5.86 7.71 -3.06
CA TRP A 11 4.92 6.66 -3.40
C TRP A 11 3.57 7.25 -3.84
N LEU A 12 2.97 8.18 -3.09
CA LEU A 12 1.72 8.82 -3.46
C LEU A 12 1.80 9.60 -4.79
N ILE A 13 2.94 10.24 -5.07
CA ILE A 13 3.20 10.88 -6.37
C ILE A 13 3.29 9.82 -7.49
N SER A 14 3.92 8.68 -7.23
CA SER A 14 4.04 7.61 -8.24
C SER A 14 2.71 6.96 -8.63
N LEU A 15 1.68 7.07 -7.77
CA LEU A 15 0.34 6.55 -8.03
C LEU A 15 -0.50 7.48 -8.92
N ASP A 16 -0.10 8.74 -9.04
CA ASP A 16 -0.89 9.82 -9.60
C ASP A 16 0.02 10.97 -10.07
N ASP A 17 0.19 11.10 -11.38
CA ASP A 17 0.99 12.17 -12.00
C ASP A 17 0.47 13.59 -11.69
N SER A 18 -0.78 13.72 -11.25
CA SER A 18 -1.39 15.01 -10.85
C SER A 18 -1.11 15.39 -9.39
N GLY A 19 -0.63 14.45 -8.57
CA GLY A 19 -0.30 14.66 -7.16
C GLY A 19 -1.50 14.84 -6.22
N PHE A 20 -2.73 14.55 -6.67
CA PHE A 20 -3.93 14.59 -5.83
C PHE A 20 -3.84 13.62 -4.65
N LEU A 21 -3.14 12.50 -4.78
CA LEU A 21 -3.01 11.54 -3.68
C LEU A 21 -2.12 12.02 -2.54
N VAL A 22 -1.26 13.03 -2.77
CA VAL A 22 -0.39 13.60 -1.73
C VAL A 22 -1.18 14.19 -0.56
N GLN A 23 -2.43 14.60 -0.78
CA GLN A 23 -3.31 15.11 0.28
C GLN A 23 -3.58 14.10 1.41
N TYR A 24 -3.40 12.80 1.14
CA TYR A 24 -3.58 11.74 2.15
C TYR A 24 -2.31 11.45 2.94
N HIS A 25 -1.20 12.09 2.62
CA HIS A 25 0.10 11.83 3.24
C HIS A 25 0.03 11.88 4.76
N ASP A 26 -0.45 12.97 5.35
CA ASP A 26 -0.41 13.16 6.81
C ASP A 26 -1.30 12.14 7.54
N SER A 27 -2.44 11.81 6.96
CA SER A 27 -3.36 10.78 7.47
C SER A 27 -2.67 9.40 7.50
N ILE A 28 -2.01 9.02 6.42
CA ILE A 28 -1.29 7.75 6.30
C ILE A 28 -0.07 7.73 7.21
N ALA A 29 0.75 8.79 7.18
CA ALA A 29 1.99 8.92 7.97
C ALA A 29 1.75 8.98 9.48
N SER A 30 0.53 9.32 9.92
CA SER A 30 0.18 9.32 11.35
C SER A 30 0.11 7.91 11.95
N LYS A 31 -0.08 6.88 11.12
CA LYS A 31 -0.29 5.48 11.53
C LYS A 31 0.78 4.53 10.98
N LEU A 32 1.44 4.89 9.89
CA LEU A 32 2.31 4.01 9.11
C LEU A 32 3.58 4.76 8.72
N ASP A 33 4.73 4.10 8.87
CA ASP A 33 6.03 4.73 8.65
C ASP A 33 6.60 4.45 7.25
N SER A 34 6.05 3.48 6.52
CA SER A 34 6.57 3.06 5.22
C SER A 34 5.54 2.38 4.32
N VAL A 35 5.84 2.33 3.00
CA VAL A 35 5.04 1.57 2.03
C VAL A 35 5.06 0.08 2.34
N ALA A 36 6.17 -0.44 2.87
CA ALA A 36 6.27 -1.83 3.30
C ALA A 36 5.25 -2.16 4.40
N GLN A 37 5.11 -1.28 5.40
CA GLN A 37 4.12 -1.45 6.47
C GLN A 37 2.68 -1.36 5.94
N ILE A 38 2.42 -0.48 4.95
CA ILE A 38 1.11 -0.42 4.27
C ILE A 38 0.78 -1.76 3.61
N VAL A 39 1.72 -2.32 2.86
CA VAL A 39 1.54 -3.61 2.18
C VAL A 39 1.36 -4.74 3.19
N GLU A 40 2.19 -4.81 4.23
CA GLU A 40 2.08 -5.84 5.28
C GLU A 40 0.73 -5.78 6.03
N THR A 41 0.21 -4.58 6.26
CA THR A 41 -1.01 -4.38 7.04
C THR A 41 -2.27 -4.59 6.21
N TYR A 42 -2.27 -4.15 4.94
CA TYR A 42 -3.50 -4.03 4.15
C TYR A 42 -3.48 -4.82 2.83
N ALA A 43 -2.39 -5.45 2.41
CA ALA A 43 -2.43 -6.33 1.24
C ALA A 43 -3.11 -7.65 1.60
N LYS A 44 -4.02 -8.09 0.73
CA LYS A 44 -4.63 -9.43 0.79
C LYS A 44 -3.84 -10.41 -0.07
N ASP A 45 -3.95 -11.69 0.25
CA ASP A 45 -3.36 -12.78 -0.54
C ASP A 45 -3.83 -12.79 -2.01
N SER A 46 -4.98 -12.18 -2.31
CA SER A 46 -5.51 -11.99 -3.66
C SER A 46 -4.79 -10.90 -4.47
N GLY A 47 -3.86 -10.13 -3.86
CA GLY A 47 -3.28 -8.93 -4.47
C GLY A 47 -4.17 -7.70 -4.37
N GLU A 48 -5.33 -7.80 -3.71
CA GLU A 48 -6.21 -6.67 -3.46
C GLU A 48 -5.83 -5.94 -2.16
N VAL A 49 -6.13 -4.65 -2.09
CA VAL A 49 -6.02 -3.88 -0.84
C VAL A 49 -7.26 -4.08 0.02
N ASP A 50 -7.08 -4.23 1.32
CA ASP A 50 -8.15 -4.25 2.28
C ASP A 50 -8.90 -2.91 2.31
N PRO A 51 -10.24 -2.90 2.15
CA PRO A 51 -11.03 -1.68 2.23
C PRO A 51 -10.78 -0.82 3.48
N GLN A 52 -10.38 -1.43 4.60
CA GLN A 52 -10.05 -0.76 5.86
C GLN A 52 -8.96 0.30 5.66
N PHE A 53 -8.00 0.09 4.74
CA PHE A 53 -6.99 1.08 4.37
C PHE A 53 -7.61 2.43 4.00
N PHE A 54 -8.67 2.41 3.20
CA PHE A 54 -9.28 3.65 2.72
C PHE A 54 -9.99 4.40 3.82
N ASP A 55 -10.60 3.69 4.75
CA ASP A 55 -11.31 4.28 5.86
C ASP A 55 -10.30 4.85 6.86
N ASP A 56 -9.20 4.13 7.11
CA ASP A 56 -8.11 4.58 7.98
C ASP A 56 -7.33 5.77 7.42
N ALA A 57 -7.15 5.84 6.10
CA ALA A 57 -6.48 6.94 5.42
C ALA A 57 -7.42 8.12 5.10
N GLY A 58 -8.74 7.98 5.30
CA GLY A 58 -9.73 9.02 4.97
C GLY A 58 -9.97 9.20 3.46
N ILE A 59 -9.72 8.17 2.66
CA ILE A 59 -9.85 8.19 1.20
C ILE A 59 -11.31 7.88 0.83
N THR A 60 -12.12 8.88 0.54
CA THR A 60 -13.55 8.67 0.20
C THR A 60 -13.82 8.68 -1.31
N LYS A 61 -12.96 9.33 -2.10
CA LYS A 61 -13.14 9.50 -3.55
C LYS A 61 -12.89 8.18 -4.29
N LEU A 62 -13.89 7.71 -5.05
CA LEU A 62 -13.81 6.46 -5.82
C LEU A 62 -12.62 6.43 -6.80
N GLY A 63 -12.36 7.55 -7.49
CA GLY A 63 -11.22 7.66 -8.41
C GLY A 63 -9.89 7.42 -7.71
N HIS A 64 -9.72 7.95 -6.50
CA HIS A 64 -8.50 7.76 -5.71
C HIS A 64 -8.36 6.32 -5.23
N ARG A 65 -9.45 5.73 -4.69
CA ARG A 65 -9.46 4.32 -4.27
C ARG A 65 -8.99 3.39 -5.41
N ARG A 66 -9.44 3.63 -6.64
CA ARG A 66 -9.06 2.82 -7.82
C ARG A 66 -7.57 2.85 -8.14
N LEU A 67 -6.88 3.97 -7.89
CA LEU A 67 -5.44 4.08 -8.12
C LEU A 67 -4.65 3.19 -7.16
N PHE A 68 -4.98 3.21 -5.87
CA PHE A 68 -4.39 2.28 -4.90
C PHE A 68 -4.71 0.83 -5.26
N GLN A 69 -5.98 0.50 -5.55
CA GLN A 69 -6.36 -0.85 -5.93
C GLN A 69 -5.59 -1.36 -7.16
N LYS A 70 -5.38 -0.49 -8.16
CA LYS A 70 -4.57 -0.82 -9.35
C LYS A 70 -3.14 -1.13 -8.94
N TRP A 71 -2.52 -0.27 -8.15
CA TRP A 71 -1.14 -0.46 -7.71
C TRP A 71 -0.94 -1.74 -6.90
N PHE A 72 -1.85 -2.06 -5.97
CA PHE A 72 -1.79 -3.31 -5.20
C PHE A 72 -1.89 -4.53 -6.13
N ARG A 73 -2.82 -4.53 -7.09
CA ARG A 73 -2.95 -5.64 -8.05
C ARG A 73 -1.68 -5.84 -8.90
N GLU A 74 -1.04 -4.75 -9.31
CA GLU A 74 0.13 -4.79 -10.18
C GLU A 74 1.43 -5.15 -9.44
N ASN A 75 1.53 -4.84 -8.15
CA ASN A 75 2.78 -4.92 -7.39
C ASN A 75 2.76 -5.96 -6.26
N CYS A 76 1.59 -6.33 -5.75
CA CYS A 76 1.44 -7.32 -4.67
C CYS A 76 1.11 -8.73 -5.19
N PHE A 77 0.80 -8.89 -6.49
CA PHE A 77 0.49 -10.17 -7.09
C PHE A 77 1.27 -10.40 -8.39
N VAL A 78 2.33 -11.21 -8.34
CA VAL A 78 2.91 -11.84 -9.54
C VAL A 78 3.12 -13.33 -9.26
N GLY A 79 2.36 -14.17 -9.95
CA GLY A 79 2.65 -15.61 -10.06
C GLY A 79 2.71 -16.40 -8.75
N GLY A 80 2.00 -15.98 -7.69
CA GLY A 80 2.01 -16.67 -6.40
C GLY A 80 3.23 -16.39 -5.50
N LEU A 81 4.07 -15.40 -5.86
CA LEU A 81 5.14 -14.89 -5.00
C LEU A 81 4.97 -13.39 -4.75
N TRP A 82 5.12 -13.00 -3.48
CA TRP A 82 5.18 -11.61 -3.06
C TRP A 82 6.37 -10.92 -3.75
N VAL A 83 6.10 -9.92 -4.59
CA VAL A 83 7.13 -9.14 -5.32
C VAL A 83 7.73 -8.03 -4.47
N ALA A 84 7.22 -7.82 -3.25
CA ALA A 84 8.08 -7.33 -2.18
C ALA A 84 8.91 -8.50 -1.69
N ARG A 85 10.24 -8.43 -1.89
CA ARG A 85 11.23 -9.39 -1.40
C ARG A 85 11.28 -9.37 0.14
N TYR A 86 10.18 -9.73 0.82
CA TYR A 86 10.00 -9.70 2.26
C TYR A 86 9.19 -10.93 2.72
N LYS A 87 9.85 -12.09 2.69
CA LYS A 87 9.62 -13.12 3.69
C LYS A 87 10.94 -13.35 4.43
N ALA A 88 11.15 -12.61 5.50
CA ALA A 88 11.98 -13.05 6.60
C ALA A 88 11.42 -12.45 7.89
N GLY A 89 10.55 -13.21 8.55
CA GLY A 89 10.30 -13.04 9.99
C GLY A 89 8.99 -12.40 10.40
N SER A 90 7.87 -13.06 10.15
CA SER A 90 6.78 -13.11 11.15
C SER A 90 5.90 -14.33 10.91
N ALA A 91 6.50 -15.50 11.11
CA ALA A 91 5.73 -16.60 11.65
C ALA A 91 5.37 -16.22 13.09
N LYS A 92 4.15 -15.72 13.32
CA LYS A 92 3.59 -15.74 14.67
C LYS A 92 2.12 -16.17 14.66
N LEU A 93 2.01 -17.48 14.84
CA LEU A 93 0.96 -18.23 15.51
C LEU A 93 -0.48 -18.09 14.99
N ALA A 94 -0.86 -19.12 14.22
CA ALA A 94 -2.06 -19.86 14.55
C ALA A 94 -2.11 -20.17 16.04
N ARG A 95 -3.20 -19.78 16.70
CA ARG A 95 -3.84 -20.48 17.81
C ARG A 95 -5.31 -20.12 17.84
#